data_AF-A0A5J4E6J9-F1
#
_entry.id   AF-A0A5J4E6J9-F1
#
_cell.length_a   1.000
_cell.length_b   1.000
_cell.length_c   1.000
_cell.angle_alpha   90.00
_cell.angle_beta   90.00
_cell.angle_gamma   90.00
#
_symmetry.space_group_name_H-M   'P 1'
#
loop_
_entity.id
_entity.type
_entity.pdbx_description
1 polymer ?
#
loop_
_entity_poly.entity_id
_entity_poly.type
_entity_poly.pdbx_seq_one_letter_code
_entity_poly.pdbx_strand_id
1 'polypeptide(L)'
;MIAVNKWDGLEPGQRDYNKKTLSRRLSFASFAAKHYISALHGTGVGEMMKSIDQAYASAYRDFNTRHLTDLLEEAVFKHNPPLHKGRRIKLRYAHQGGRNPPVIVIHGNKTEFLPSAYQRYLMSFFITRLKLKGTPVRIELKSGSNPFARNKNLSTGRPQNKKKRVIKHAKK
;
A
#
# COMPACT_ATOMS: atom_id res chain seq x y z
N MET A 1 13.49 -11.14 5.98
CA MET A 1 13.94 -11.80 7.23
C MET A 1 15.15 -11.07 7.77
N ILE A 2 15.40 -11.12 9.07
CA ILE A 2 16.58 -10.53 9.72
C ILE A 2 17.23 -11.62 10.57
N ALA A 3 18.47 -11.98 10.27
CA ALA A 3 19.26 -12.91 11.07
C ALA A 3 20.28 -12.12 11.89
N VAL A 4 20.20 -12.22 13.21
CA VAL A 4 21.14 -11.62 14.16
C VAL A 4 22.10 -12.71 14.58
N ASN A 5 23.32 -12.66 14.04
CA ASN A 5 24.36 -13.65 14.30
C ASN A 5 25.15 -13.32 15.58
N LYS A 6 25.96 -14.29 16.05
CA LYS A 6 26.81 -14.22 17.26
C LYS A 6 26.01 -14.05 18.55
N TRP A 7 24.84 -14.69 18.64
CA TRP A 7 23.94 -14.56 19.77
C TRP A 7 24.34 -15.41 21.00
N ASP A 8 25.22 -16.39 20.78
CA ASP A 8 25.73 -17.34 21.76
C ASP A 8 26.49 -16.65 22.92
N GLY A 9 27.40 -15.71 22.61
CA GLY A 9 28.24 -15.04 23.60
C GLY A 9 27.62 -13.86 24.36
N LEU A 10 26.31 -13.61 24.23
CA LEU A 10 25.67 -12.45 24.87
C LEU A 10 25.05 -12.80 26.23
N GLU A 11 25.29 -11.96 27.23
CA GLU A 11 24.62 -12.03 28.53
C GLU A 11 23.12 -11.64 28.45
N PRO A 12 22.26 -12.08 29.38
CA PRO A 12 20.83 -11.77 29.36
C PRO A 12 20.50 -10.27 29.26
N GLY A 13 21.21 -9.41 30.01
CA GLY A 13 21.01 -7.96 29.96
C GLY A 13 21.37 -7.35 28.59
N GLN A 14 22.46 -7.82 27.98
CA GLN A 14 22.88 -7.39 26.64
C GLN A 14 21.89 -7.86 25.56
N ARG A 15 21.36 -9.09 25.69
CA ARG A 15 20.34 -9.62 24.78
C ARG A 15 19.10 -8.74 24.76
N ASP A 16 18.60 -8.32 25.92
CA ASP A 16 17.40 -7.50 26.01
C ASP A 16 17.63 -6.07 25.52
N TYR A 17 18.78 -5.48 25.82
CA TYR A 17 19.19 -4.21 25.24
C TYR A 17 19.25 -4.27 23.71
N ASN A 18 19.88 -5.31 23.16
CA ASN A 18 20.02 -5.50 21.72
C ASN A 18 18.66 -5.74 21.05
N LYS A 19 17.77 -6.54 21.64
CA LYS A 19 16.39 -6.74 21.15
C LYS A 19 15.63 -5.41 21.04
N LYS A 20 15.66 -4.60 22.11
CA LYS A 20 14.96 -3.29 22.14
C LYS A 20 15.57 -2.31 21.12
N THR A 21 16.89 -2.26 21.02
CA THR A 21 17.59 -1.37 20.08
C THR A 21 17.33 -1.76 18.64
N LEU A 22 17.37 -3.06 18.32
CA LEU A 22 17.06 -3.58 17.00
C LEU A 22 15.61 -3.28 16.60
N SER A 23 14.67 -3.46 17.52
CA SER A 23 13.26 -3.16 17.26
C SER A 23 12.98 -1.69 16.99
N ARG A 24 13.69 -0.78 17.68
CA ARG A 24 13.56 0.66 17.46
C ARG A 24 14.19 1.10 16.13
N ARG A 25 15.40 0.63 15.84
CA ARG A 25 16.15 1.02 14.63
C ARG A 25 15.59 0.41 13.35
N LEU A 26 15.07 -0.81 13.41
CA LEU A 26 14.53 -1.55 12.26
C LEU A 26 12.99 -1.55 12.22
N SER A 27 12.37 -0.45 12.66
CA SER A 27 10.92 -0.28 12.66
C SER A 27 10.30 -0.38 11.26
N PHE A 28 11.05 0.03 10.23
CA PHE A 28 10.65 -0.08 8.81
C PHE A 28 10.58 -1.53 8.31
N ALA A 29 11.26 -2.47 8.97
CA ALA A 29 11.33 -3.88 8.60
C ALA A 29 10.49 -4.76 9.56
N SER A 30 9.41 -4.21 10.12
CA SER A 30 8.52 -4.92 11.07
C SER A 30 7.89 -6.19 10.49
N PHE A 31 7.74 -6.28 9.17
CA PHE A 31 7.25 -7.48 8.47
C PHE A 31 8.27 -8.64 8.44
N ALA A 32 9.54 -8.36 8.71
CA ALA A 32 10.60 -9.36 8.64
C ALA A 32 10.74 -10.12 9.96
N ALA A 33 10.61 -11.45 9.90
CA ALA A 33 10.91 -12.32 11.03
C ALA A 33 12.36 -12.14 11.49
N LYS A 34 12.57 -12.03 12.80
CA LYS A 34 13.89 -11.88 13.43
C LYS A 34 14.32 -13.24 13.99
N HIS A 35 15.46 -13.73 13.55
CA HIS A 35 16.08 -14.95 14.05
C HIS A 35 17.38 -14.59 14.76
N TYR A 36 17.56 -15.12 15.96
CA TYR A 36 18.79 -14.99 16.72
C TYR A 36 19.56 -16.28 16.57
N ILE A 37 20.72 -16.22 15.92
CA ILE A 37 21.47 -17.40 15.51
C ILE A 37 22.91 -17.35 16.01
N SER A 38 23.52 -18.52 16.07
CA SER A 38 24.97 -18.68 16.08
C SER A 38 25.36 -19.53 14.89
N ALA A 39 25.91 -18.90 13.85
CA ALA A 39 26.36 -19.61 12.66
C ALA A 39 27.52 -20.57 12.97
N LEU A 40 28.34 -20.27 13.99
CA LEU A 40 29.46 -21.11 14.41
C LEU A 40 28.97 -22.40 15.09
N HIS A 41 27.97 -22.28 15.96
CA HIS A 41 27.45 -23.42 16.73
C HIS A 41 26.22 -24.08 16.08
N GLY A 42 25.70 -23.53 14.98
CA GLY A 42 24.49 -24.00 14.29
C GLY A 42 23.17 -23.67 15.01
N THR A 43 23.21 -23.07 16.19
CA THR A 43 22.01 -22.72 16.98
C THR A 43 21.12 -21.74 16.22
N GLY A 44 19.83 -22.08 16.09
CA GLY A 44 18.81 -21.23 15.44
C GLY A 44 18.82 -21.25 13.90
N VAL A 45 19.78 -21.93 13.27
CA VAL A 45 19.87 -22.00 11.79
C VAL A 45 18.71 -22.81 11.20
N GLY A 46 18.32 -23.93 11.82
CA GLY A 46 17.20 -24.75 11.34
C GLY A 46 15.86 -24.00 11.36
N GLU A 47 15.60 -23.20 12.39
CA GLU A 47 14.40 -22.36 12.48
C GLU A 47 14.42 -21.24 11.44
N MET A 48 15.60 -20.66 11.20
CA MET A 48 15.80 -19.66 10.17
C MET A 48 15.44 -20.21 8.78
N MET A 49 15.90 -21.42 8.44
CA MET A 49 15.58 -22.06 7.16
C MET A 49 14.07 -22.25 6.97
N LYS A 50 13.35 -22.74 7.99
CA LYS A 50 11.88 -22.86 7.95
C LYS A 50 11.19 -21.52 7.68
N SER A 51 11.70 -20.44 8.25
CA SER A 51 11.16 -19.09 8.00
C SER A 51 11.45 -18.58 6.59
N ILE A 52 12.56 -18.98 5.98
CA ILE A 52 12.87 -18.67 4.58
C ILE A 52 11.79 -19.29 3.68
N ASP A 53 11.48 -20.58 3.87
CA ASP A 53 10.47 -21.28 3.08
C ASP A 53 9.09 -20.62 3.24
N GLN A 54 8.72 -20.22 4.45
CA GLN A 54 7.47 -19.49 4.71
C GLN A 54 7.43 -18.11 4.04
N ALA A 55 8.56 -17.40 4.04
CA ALA A 55 8.67 -16.09 3.40
C ALA A 55 8.59 -16.21 1.88
N TYR A 56 9.25 -17.22 1.32
CA TYR A 56 9.20 -17.55 -0.09
C TYR A 56 7.76 -17.90 -0.51
N ALA A 57 7.10 -18.81 0.20
CA ALA A 57 5.70 -19.17 -0.05
C ALA A 57 4.78 -17.94 0.01
N SER A 58 5.00 -17.03 0.97
CA SER A 58 4.26 -15.77 1.08
C SER A 58 4.53 -14.83 -0.10
N ALA A 59 5.77 -14.76 -0.58
CA ALA A 59 6.17 -13.86 -1.67
C ALA A 59 5.59 -14.25 -3.03
N TYR A 60 5.42 -15.56 -3.27
CA TYR A 60 4.92 -16.12 -4.52
C TYR A 60 3.45 -16.50 -4.48
N ARG A 61 2.76 -16.24 -3.37
CA ARG A 61 1.34 -16.58 -3.22
C ARG A 61 0.46 -15.82 -4.20
N ASP A 62 -0.49 -16.54 -4.78
CA ASP A 62 -1.55 -15.99 -5.61
C ASP A 62 -2.80 -15.63 -4.81
N PHE A 63 -3.41 -14.52 -5.20
CA PHE A 63 -4.63 -14.01 -4.59
C PHE A 63 -5.68 -13.72 -5.64
N ASN A 64 -6.89 -14.24 -5.41
CA ASN A 64 -8.04 -13.92 -6.23
C ASN A 64 -8.40 -12.43 -6.08
N THR A 65 -8.63 -11.74 -7.20
CA THR A 65 -9.12 -10.36 -7.29
C THR A 65 -10.35 -10.12 -6.40
N ARG A 66 -11.30 -11.06 -6.37
CA ARG A 66 -12.49 -10.93 -5.50
C ARG A 66 -12.10 -10.86 -4.03
N HIS A 67 -11.25 -11.80 -3.59
CA HIS A 67 -10.78 -11.83 -2.21
C HIS A 67 -10.03 -10.55 -1.82
N LEU A 68 -9.16 -10.04 -2.70
CA LEU A 68 -8.46 -8.77 -2.46
C LEU A 68 -9.42 -7.57 -2.40
N THR A 69 -10.47 -7.59 -3.22
CA THR A 69 -11.48 -6.52 -3.24
C THR A 69 -12.34 -6.56 -1.98
N ASP A 70 -12.77 -7.74 -1.52
CA ASP A 70 -13.53 -7.88 -0.27
C ASP A 70 -12.71 -7.36 0.93
N LEU A 71 -11.41 -7.68 0.97
CA LEU A 71 -10.50 -7.16 2.00
C LEU A 71 -10.32 -5.64 1.91
N LEU A 72 -10.26 -5.09 0.70
CA LEU A 72 -10.18 -3.64 0.50
C LEU A 72 -11.43 -2.94 1.05
N GLU A 73 -12.62 -3.48 0.75
CA GLU A 73 -13.89 -2.94 1.26
C GLU A 73 -13.93 -3.01 2.79
N GLU A 74 -13.48 -4.11 3.38
CA GLU A 74 -13.38 -4.26 4.83
C GLU A 74 -12.44 -3.21 5.45
N ALA A 75 -11.30 -2.95 4.83
CA ALA A 75 -10.35 -1.93 5.27
C ALA A 75 -10.98 -0.52 5.21
N VAL A 76 -11.62 -0.20 4.09
CA VAL A 76 -12.29 1.09 3.88
C VAL A 76 -13.44 1.30 4.87
N PHE A 77 -14.18 0.24 5.18
CA PHE A 77 -15.26 0.27 6.16
C PHE A 77 -14.73 0.58 7.57
N LYS A 78 -13.64 -0.09 7.97
CA LYS A 78 -13.00 0.14 9.28
C LYS A 78 -12.37 1.52 9.41
N HIS A 79 -11.71 1.98 8.37
CA HIS A 79 -11.07 3.29 8.37
C HIS A 79 -11.28 3.98 7.03
N ASN A 80 -12.15 4.98 7.04
CA ASN A 80 -12.55 5.69 5.83
C ASN A 80 -11.38 6.49 5.22
N PRO A 81 -11.23 6.49 3.88
CA PRO A 81 -10.27 7.36 3.21
C PRO A 81 -10.55 8.84 3.50
N PRO A 82 -9.51 9.68 3.63
CA PRO A 82 -9.68 11.10 3.86
C PRO A 82 -10.34 11.80 2.65
N LEU A 83 -10.97 12.94 2.93
CA LEU A 83 -11.51 13.82 1.92
C LEU A 83 -10.38 14.61 1.25
N HIS A 84 -10.45 14.79 -0.07
CA HIS A 84 -9.57 15.69 -0.81
C HIS A 84 -10.41 16.76 -1.52
N LYS A 85 -10.20 18.03 -1.14
CA LYS A 85 -10.94 19.19 -1.67
C LYS A 85 -12.47 18.99 -1.62
N GLY A 86 -12.98 18.59 -0.46
CA GLY A 86 -14.41 18.36 -0.22
C GLY A 86 -15.01 17.13 -0.93
N ARG A 87 -14.21 16.33 -1.65
CA ARG A 87 -14.68 15.09 -2.30
C ARG A 87 -13.97 13.88 -1.74
N ARG A 88 -14.72 12.79 -1.56
CA ARG A 88 -14.20 11.52 -1.06
C ARG A 88 -13.37 10.80 -2.11
N ILE A 89 -12.22 10.26 -1.71
CA ILE A 89 -11.43 9.33 -2.50
C ILE A 89 -12.17 8.00 -2.53
N LYS A 90 -12.46 7.46 -3.71
CA LYS A 90 -13.20 6.19 -3.86
C LYS A 90 -12.23 5.11 -4.32
N LEU A 91 -11.95 4.15 -3.46
CA LEU A 91 -11.26 2.90 -3.81
C LEU A 91 -12.34 1.90 -4.26
N ARG A 92 -12.19 1.30 -5.44
CA ARG A 92 -13.25 0.49 -6.07
C ARG A 92 -12.98 -1.00 -5.99
N TYR A 93 -11.79 -1.43 -6.40
CA TYR A 93 -11.40 -2.83 -6.38
C TYR A 93 -9.88 -2.96 -6.34
N ALA A 94 -9.41 -4.14 -5.96
CA ALA A 94 -7.98 -4.47 -5.89
C ALA A 94 -7.70 -5.78 -6.62
N HIS A 95 -6.56 -5.84 -7.30
CA HIS A 95 -6.05 -7.08 -7.90
C HIS A 95 -4.55 -7.23 -7.64
N GLN A 96 -4.04 -8.44 -7.82
CA GLN A 96 -2.61 -8.71 -7.72
C GLN A 96 -1.92 -8.26 -9.01
N GLY A 97 -1.01 -7.30 -8.92
CA GLY A 97 -0.23 -6.79 -10.06
C GLY A 97 1.13 -7.44 -10.25
N GLY A 98 1.61 -8.22 -9.27
CA GLY A 98 2.91 -8.85 -9.32
C GLY A 98 3.18 -9.77 -8.13
N ARG A 99 4.24 -10.56 -8.25
CA ARG A 99 4.74 -11.48 -7.23
C ARG A 99 6.17 -11.09 -6.84
N ASN A 100 6.57 -11.45 -5.62
CA ASN A 100 7.91 -11.27 -5.07
C ASN A 100 8.54 -9.86 -5.28
N PRO A 101 8.10 -8.84 -4.52
CA PRO A 101 7.08 -8.87 -3.48
C PRO A 101 5.64 -8.83 -4.05
N PRO A 102 4.62 -9.35 -3.34
CA PRO A 102 3.23 -9.19 -3.74
C PRO A 102 2.87 -7.72 -3.94
N VAL A 103 2.45 -7.38 -5.16
CA VAL A 103 1.97 -6.05 -5.50
C VAL A 103 0.45 -6.08 -5.57
N ILE A 104 -0.20 -5.23 -4.78
CA ILE A 104 -1.65 -5.05 -4.80
C ILE A 104 -1.94 -3.72 -5.49
N VAL A 105 -2.58 -3.82 -6.65
CA VAL A 105 -2.97 -2.66 -7.45
C VAL A 105 -4.41 -2.32 -7.12
N ILE A 106 -4.62 -1.12 -6.59
CA ILE A 106 -5.93 -0.61 -6.19
C ILE A 106 -6.41 0.40 -7.21
N HIS A 107 -7.57 0.11 -7.79
CA HIS A 107 -8.23 0.99 -8.75
C HIS A 107 -9.26 1.87 -8.06
N GLY A 108 -9.36 3.12 -8.51
CA GLY A 108 -10.36 4.02 -7.96
C GLY A 108 -10.41 5.38 -8.64
N ASN A 109 -11.10 6.29 -7.96
CA ASN A 109 -11.17 7.70 -8.34
C ASN A 109 -10.33 8.51 -7.38
N LYS A 110 -9.52 9.43 -7.91
CA LYS A 110 -8.68 10.35 -7.13
C LYS A 110 -7.69 9.63 -6.21
N THR A 111 -7.24 8.43 -6.61
CA THR A 111 -6.34 7.61 -5.80
C THR A 111 -4.96 8.25 -5.69
N GLU A 112 -4.55 9.06 -6.66
CA GLU A 112 -3.32 9.87 -6.62
C GLU A 112 -3.25 10.83 -5.41
N PHE A 113 -4.39 11.23 -4.85
CA PHE A 113 -4.45 12.13 -3.69
C PHE A 113 -4.49 11.38 -2.36
N LEU A 114 -4.37 10.05 -2.37
CA LEU A 114 -4.40 9.24 -1.16
C LEU A 114 -3.10 9.43 -0.36
N PRO A 115 -3.16 9.94 0.88
CA PRO A 115 -1.96 10.19 1.67
C PRO A 115 -1.13 8.92 1.90
N SER A 116 0.19 9.07 1.96
CA SER A 116 1.11 7.94 2.21
C SER A 116 0.81 7.21 3.53
N ALA A 117 0.29 7.93 4.54
CA ALA A 117 -0.15 7.33 5.80
C ALA A 117 -1.29 6.32 5.61
N TYR A 118 -2.25 6.62 4.73
CA TYR A 118 -3.35 5.71 4.43
C TYR A 118 -2.88 4.52 3.58
N GLN A 119 -1.91 4.73 2.69
CA GLN A 119 -1.25 3.62 1.98
C GLN A 119 -0.52 2.67 2.94
N ARG A 120 0.20 3.19 3.95
CA ARG A 120 0.81 2.37 5.01
C ARG A 120 -0.23 1.59 5.81
N TYR A 121 -1.37 2.22 6.12
CA TYR A 121 -2.50 1.54 6.76
C TYR A 121 -2.99 0.35 5.93
N LEU A 122 -3.28 0.56 4.64
CA LEU A 122 -3.72 -0.50 3.74
C LEU A 122 -2.67 -1.62 3.62
N MET A 123 -1.38 -1.26 3.53
CA MET A 123 -0.27 -2.22 3.46
C MET A 123 -0.28 -3.14 4.69
N SER A 124 -0.32 -2.55 5.89
CA SER A 124 -0.38 -3.31 7.16
C SER A 124 -1.66 -4.16 7.26
N PHE A 125 -2.79 -3.63 6.77
CA PHE A 125 -4.06 -4.36 6.76
C PHE A 125 -3.97 -5.62 5.88
N PHE A 126 -3.48 -5.49 4.64
CA PHE A 126 -3.31 -6.63 3.74
C PHE A 126 -2.30 -7.65 4.28
N ILE A 127 -1.15 -7.21 4.80
CA ILE A 127 -0.16 -8.11 5.41
C ILE A 127 -0.81 -8.96 6.51
N THR A 128 -1.58 -8.31 7.38
CA THR A 128 -2.25 -8.97 8.53
C THR A 128 -3.34 -9.93 8.06
N ARG A 129 -4.22 -9.49 7.14
CA ARG A 129 -5.36 -10.29 6.66
C ARG A 129 -4.95 -11.47 5.79
N LEU A 130 -3.94 -11.27 4.93
CA LEU A 130 -3.40 -12.34 4.07
C LEU A 130 -2.40 -13.25 4.80
N LYS A 131 -2.08 -12.94 6.07
CA LYS A 131 -1.12 -13.67 6.91
C LYS A 131 0.25 -13.81 6.23
N LEU A 132 0.67 -12.77 5.50
CA LEU A 132 1.94 -12.74 4.79
C LEU A 132 3.08 -12.63 5.79
N LYS A 133 4.02 -13.57 5.74
CA LYS A 133 5.19 -13.59 6.61
C LYS A 133 6.44 -13.27 5.80
N GLY A 134 7.31 -12.43 6.34
CA GLY A 134 8.66 -12.23 5.79
C GLY A 134 8.76 -11.39 4.51
N THR A 135 7.64 -11.02 3.88
CA THR A 135 7.60 -10.29 2.61
C THR A 135 6.74 -9.02 2.74
N PRO A 136 7.24 -7.85 2.29
CA PRO A 136 6.44 -6.63 2.29
C PRO A 136 5.39 -6.69 1.19
N VAL A 137 4.23 -6.06 1.42
CA VAL A 137 3.23 -5.81 0.37
C VAL A 137 3.49 -4.44 -0.24
N ARG A 138 3.53 -4.36 -1.57
CA ARG A 138 3.55 -3.07 -2.28
C ARG A 138 2.14 -2.70 -2.70
N ILE A 139 1.76 -1.44 -2.48
CA ILE A 139 0.49 -0.90 -2.94
C ILE A 139 0.76 0.04 -4.10
N GLU A 140 0.09 -0.23 -5.22
CA GLU A 140 0.06 0.67 -6.37
C GLU A 140 -1.35 1.22 -6.54
N LEU A 141 -1.44 2.52 -6.79
CA LEU A 141 -2.70 3.22 -6.93
C LEU A 141 -2.91 3.58 -8.39
N LYS A 142 -4.01 3.12 -8.99
CA LYS A 142 -4.40 3.47 -10.35
C LYS A 142 -5.67 4.31 -10.35
N SER A 143 -5.53 5.58 -10.72
CA SER A 143 -6.65 6.47 -11.02
C SER A 143 -7.21 6.09 -12.40
N GLY A 144 -8.54 6.03 -12.54
CA GLY A 144 -9.15 5.93 -13.87
C GLY A 144 -8.82 7.17 -14.71
N SER A 145 -8.26 6.96 -15.91
CA SER A 145 -8.13 8.03 -16.90
C SER A 145 -9.52 8.42 -17.39
N ASN A 146 -9.87 9.71 -17.32
CA ASN A 146 -11.11 10.20 -17.92
C ASN A 146 -10.84 10.53 -19.39
N PRO A 147 -11.28 9.71 -20.36
CA PRO A 147 -11.05 9.96 -21.79
C PRO A 147 -11.68 11.28 -22.27
N PHE A 148 -12.67 11.82 -21.55
CA PHE A 148 -13.34 13.08 -21.87
C PHE A 148 -12.67 14.31 -21.23
N ALA A 149 -11.59 14.16 -20.48
CA ALA A 149 -10.89 15.29 -19.86
C ALA A 149 -10.22 16.22 -20.89
N ARG A 150 -9.98 15.75 -22.12
CA ARG A 150 -9.18 16.48 -23.11
C ARG A 150 -9.92 17.60 -23.87
N ASN A 151 -11.24 17.77 -23.70
CA ASN A 151 -12.00 18.77 -24.45
C ASN A 151 -12.89 19.65 -23.54
N LYS A 152 -12.28 20.64 -22.87
CA LYS A 152 -13.03 21.78 -22.31
C LYS A 152 -12.82 23.10 -23.06
N ASN A 153 -11.88 23.15 -24.01
CA ASN A 153 -11.58 24.34 -24.81
C ASN A 153 -12.05 24.28 -26.27
N LEU A 154 -12.67 23.17 -26.69
CA LEU A 154 -13.46 23.14 -27.93
C LEU A 154 -14.94 23.31 -27.57
N SER A 155 -15.29 24.47 -27.00
CA SER A 155 -16.65 24.96 -27.21
C SER A 155 -16.78 25.26 -28.70
N THR A 156 -17.39 24.33 -29.41
CA THR A 156 -18.08 24.58 -30.67
C THR A 156 -18.73 25.95 -30.62
N GLY A 157 -18.38 26.80 -31.58
CA GLY A 157 -18.75 28.19 -31.63
C GLY A 157 -20.26 28.39 -31.44
N ARG A 158 -20.66 28.75 -30.22
CA ARG A 158 -21.97 29.35 -29.97
C ARG A 158 -21.88 30.75 -30.60
N PRO A 159 -22.68 31.11 -31.62
CA PRO A 159 -22.55 32.41 -32.25
C PRO A 159 -22.69 33.51 -31.19
N GLN A 160 -21.63 34.30 -30.99
CA GLN A 160 -21.63 35.44 -30.06
C GLN A 160 -22.64 36.54 -30.46
N ASN A 161 -23.40 36.37 -31.54
CA ASN A 161 -24.31 37.35 -32.10
C ASN A 161 -25.61 37.60 -31.29
N LYS A 162 -25.92 36.83 -30.23
CA LYS A 162 -27.06 37.18 -29.36
C LYS A 162 -26.77 38.25 -28.31
N LYS A 163 -25.51 38.53 -27.96
CA LYS A 163 -25.17 39.58 -26.98
C LYS A 163 -25.08 41.00 -27.58
N LYS A 164 -24.89 41.14 -28.90
CA LYS A 164 -24.85 42.46 -29.56
C LYS A 164 -26.23 43.07 -29.87
N ARG A 165 -27.31 42.27 -29.88
CA ARG A 165 -28.66 42.79 -30.14
C ARG A 165 -29.31 43.49 -28.94
N VAL A 166 -28.96 43.11 -27.71
CA VAL A 166 -29.56 43.71 -26.50
C VAL A 166 -29.01 45.11 -26.23
N ILE A 167 -27.74 45.37 -26.56
CA ILE A 167 -27.09 46.67 -26.29
C ILE A 167 -27.59 47.77 -27.26
N LYS A 168 -28.07 47.41 -28.46
CA LYS A 168 -28.60 48.38 -29.44
C LYS A 168 -30.05 48.84 -29.17
N HIS A 169 -30.78 48.21 -28.25
CA HIS A 169 -32.12 48.66 -27.84
C HIS A 169 -32.15 49.36 -26.47
N ALA A 170 -31.03 49.42 -25.76
CA ALA A 170 -30.90 50.17 -24.50
C ALA A 170 -30.34 51.60 -24.69
N LYS A 171 -30.13 52.03 -25.93
CA LYS A 171 -29.79 53.42 -26.30
C LYS A 171 -30.79 53.92 -27.34
N LYS A 172 -32.00 54.21 -26.89
CA LYS A 172 -32.89 55.20 -27.51
C LYS A 172 -33.71 55.84 -26.40
#